data_AF-A0A852Z8S5-F1
#
_entry.id   AF-A0A852Z8S5-F1
#
_cell.length_a   1.000
_cell.length_b   1.000
_cell.length_c   1.000
_cell.angle_alpha   90.00
_cell.angle_beta   90.00
_cell.angle_gamma   90.00
#
_symmetry.space_group_name_H-M   'P 1'
#
loop_
_entity.id
_entity.type
_entity.pdbx_description
1 polymer ?
#
loop_
_entity_poly.entity_id
_entity_poly.type
_entity_poly.pdbx_seq_one_letter_code
_entity_poly.pdbx_strand_id
1 'polypeptide(L)'
;MTVHVGDRIVLAHEPDRVHRRHGTVCEVLGTPESPEYRVAWDDGHESFICPGPEAVVLPAGTADTAHVPEARSDEDLGEGGDGAGERVGRHDPVERIMRSPVRTVDAASCLRTAAELLAEADVGALVVSRNGVPVGILSERDIVRALAGGGDPDEVWSADVIGVDTVWASPSDPILQVAGLMRRHYVRHVPLRTRTRPATVVGIVSARDVLAVLYDSR
;
A
#
# COMPACT_ATOMS: atom_id res chain seq x y z
N MET A 1 0.80 23.26 -12.37
CA MET A 1 0.98 22.86 -13.77
C MET A 1 -0.38 22.48 -14.31
N THR A 2 -0.83 23.04 -15.43
CA THR A 2 -2.19 22.82 -15.96
C THR A 2 -2.19 21.58 -16.86
N VAL A 3 -3.00 20.58 -16.55
CA VAL A 3 -3.12 19.31 -17.29
C VAL A 3 -4.26 19.42 -18.30
N HIS A 4 -4.07 18.89 -19.50
CA HIS A 4 -5.05 18.92 -20.59
C HIS A 4 -5.39 17.50 -21.07
N VAL A 5 -6.54 17.36 -21.71
CA VAL A 5 -6.91 16.14 -22.43
C VAL A 5 -5.89 15.85 -23.53
N GLY A 6 -5.41 14.62 -23.59
CA GLY A 6 -4.35 14.17 -24.50
C GLY A 6 -2.93 14.20 -23.90
N ASP A 7 -2.74 14.79 -22.72
CA ASP A 7 -1.46 14.73 -22.03
C ASP A 7 -1.17 13.30 -21.53
N ARG A 8 0.10 12.91 -21.54
CA ARG A 8 0.58 11.63 -21.01
C ARG A 8 0.85 11.77 -19.53
N ILE A 9 0.25 10.91 -18.71
CA ILE A 9 0.57 10.83 -17.28
C ILE A 9 1.46 9.63 -17.01
N VAL A 10 2.50 9.85 -16.21
CA VAL A 10 3.40 8.82 -15.73
C VAL A 10 3.30 8.79 -14.22
N LEU A 11 2.80 7.67 -13.69
CA LEU A 11 2.80 7.40 -12.26
C LEU A 11 4.02 6.53 -11.93
N ALA A 12 4.91 7.04 -11.08
CA ALA A 12 5.99 6.28 -10.47
C ALA A 12 5.75 6.18 -8.96
N HIS A 13 5.75 4.97 -8.41
CA HIS A 13 5.56 4.74 -6.98
C HIS A 13 6.93 4.56 -6.31
N GLU A 14 7.42 5.53 -5.55
CA GLU A 14 8.65 5.31 -4.78
C GLU A 14 8.41 4.45 -3.52
N PRO A 15 9.37 3.56 -3.17
CA PRO A 15 10.76 3.57 -3.60
C PRO A 15 11.08 2.83 -4.91
N ASP A 16 10.10 2.27 -5.61
CA ASP A 16 10.34 1.43 -6.78
C ASP A 16 10.05 2.15 -8.11
N ARG A 17 11.05 2.89 -8.61
CA ARG A 17 10.99 3.59 -9.91
C ARG A 17 10.86 2.66 -11.13
N VAL A 18 10.86 1.34 -10.91
CA VAL A 18 10.82 0.29 -11.94
C VAL A 18 9.41 0.07 -12.50
N HIS A 19 8.37 0.25 -11.68
CA HIS A 19 6.98 0.01 -12.10
C HIS A 19 6.28 1.34 -12.41
N ARG A 20 6.60 1.91 -13.58
CA ARG A 20 5.94 3.11 -14.08
C ARG A 20 4.68 2.72 -14.85
N ARG A 21 3.56 3.36 -14.52
CA ARG A 21 2.32 3.22 -15.30
C ARG A 21 2.13 4.46 -16.17
N HIS A 22 1.88 4.21 -17.44
CA HIS A 22 1.73 5.23 -18.48
C HIS A 22 0.29 5.23 -18.95
N GLY A 23 -0.32 6.41 -19.01
CA GLY A 23 -1.68 6.58 -19.50
C GLY A 23 -1.87 7.93 -20.16
N THR A 24 -2.99 8.06 -20.88
CA THR A 24 -3.40 9.28 -21.56
C THR A 24 -4.60 9.87 -20.85
N VAL A 25 -4.55 11.16 -20.53
CA VAL A 25 -5.68 11.88 -19.93
C VAL A 25 -6.81 11.98 -20.96
N CYS A 26 -7.92 11.31 -20.69
CA CYS A 26 -9.15 11.36 -21.49
C CYS A 26 -10.04 12.52 -21.07
N GLU A 27 -10.03 12.88 -19.79
CA GLU A 27 -10.91 13.90 -19.23
C GLU A 27 -10.27 14.56 -18.00
N VAL A 28 -10.47 15.88 -17.86
CA VAL A 28 -10.04 16.64 -16.68
C VAL A 28 -11.29 17.03 -15.89
N LEU A 29 -11.42 16.49 -14.68
CA LEU A 29 -12.65 16.53 -13.88
C LEU A 29 -12.49 17.38 -12.61
N GLY A 30 -11.27 17.43 -12.07
CA GLY A 30 -10.96 18.12 -10.83
C GLY A 30 -10.56 19.60 -10.98
N THR A 31 -10.29 20.24 -9.86
CA THR A 31 -9.78 21.62 -9.79
C THR A 31 -8.24 21.64 -9.66
N PRO A 32 -7.56 22.76 -9.87
CA PRO A 32 -6.11 22.85 -9.65
C PRO A 32 -5.67 22.48 -8.21
N GLU A 33 -6.56 22.66 -7.23
CA GLU A 33 -6.32 22.36 -5.81
C GLU A 33 -6.69 20.92 -5.44
N SER A 34 -7.52 20.26 -6.26
CA SER A 34 -7.92 18.86 -6.11
C SER A 34 -8.02 18.23 -7.52
N PRO A 35 -6.87 17.91 -8.13
CA PRO A 35 -6.84 17.42 -9.50
C PRO A 35 -7.40 16.01 -9.57
N GLU A 36 -8.33 15.80 -10.50
CA GLU A 36 -8.94 14.51 -10.80
C GLU A 36 -9.00 14.37 -12.32
N TYR A 37 -8.52 13.24 -12.84
CA TYR A 37 -8.43 12.96 -14.27
C TYR A 37 -8.98 11.58 -14.58
N ARG A 38 -9.71 11.44 -15.69
CA ARG A 38 -9.96 10.13 -16.30
C ARG A 38 -8.81 9.78 -17.22
N VAL A 39 -8.20 8.63 -17.04
CA VAL A 39 -6.99 8.20 -17.77
C VAL A 39 -7.22 6.85 -18.41
N ALA A 40 -6.95 6.76 -19.70
CA ALA A 40 -6.81 5.49 -20.41
C ALA A 40 -5.36 5.01 -20.32
N TRP A 41 -5.15 3.87 -19.70
CA TRP A 41 -3.84 3.26 -19.49
C TRP A 41 -3.39 2.46 -20.70
N ASP A 42 -2.08 2.37 -20.90
CA ASP A 42 -1.47 1.64 -22.04
C ASP A 42 -1.76 0.12 -22.00
N ASP A 43 -2.10 -0.41 -20.82
CA ASP A 43 -2.53 -1.80 -20.60
C ASP A 43 -4.03 -2.03 -20.92
N GLY A 44 -4.73 -1.01 -21.39
CA GLY A 44 -6.06 -1.09 -21.99
C GLY A 44 -7.25 -0.84 -21.06
N HIS A 45 -7.03 -0.47 -19.80
CA HIS A 45 -8.12 -0.07 -18.89
C HIS A 45 -8.22 1.45 -18.73
N GLU A 46 -9.40 1.93 -18.34
CA GLU A 46 -9.63 3.32 -17.96
C GLU A 46 -9.85 3.42 -16.44
N SER A 47 -9.27 4.42 -15.79
CA SER A 47 -9.55 4.73 -14.38
C SER A 47 -9.58 6.22 -14.13
N PHE A 48 -10.23 6.62 -13.03
CA PHE A 48 -10.08 7.97 -12.48
C PHE A 48 -8.85 8.02 -11.57
N ILE A 49 -8.11 9.12 -11.59
CA ILE A 49 -6.94 9.32 -10.72
C ILE A 49 -6.90 10.72 -10.12
N CYS A 50 -6.44 10.80 -8.88
CA CYS A 50 -6.00 12.03 -8.24
C CYS A 50 -4.47 11.97 -8.07
N PRO A 51 -3.69 12.66 -8.94
CA PRO A 51 -2.25 12.50 -8.94
C PRO A 51 -1.61 13.02 -7.66
N GLY A 52 -0.77 12.19 -7.04
CA GLY A 52 0.13 12.61 -5.97
C GLY A 52 1.26 13.53 -6.48
N PRO A 53 2.08 14.09 -5.58
CA PRO A 53 3.13 15.06 -5.92
C PRO A 53 4.21 14.53 -6.88
N GLU A 54 4.36 13.22 -7.00
CA GLU A 54 5.33 12.55 -7.89
C GLU A 54 4.76 12.21 -9.28
N ALA A 55 3.48 12.52 -9.53
CA ALA A 55 2.90 12.31 -10.84
C ALA A 55 3.52 13.29 -11.85
N VAL A 56 4.14 12.74 -12.89
CA VAL A 56 4.70 13.54 -13.98
C VAL A 56 3.68 13.57 -15.12
N VAL A 57 3.32 14.78 -15.54
CA VAL A 57 2.48 14.99 -16.72
C VAL A 57 3.34 15.51 -17.85
N LEU A 58 3.30 14.82 -18.98
CA LEU A 58 4.01 15.15 -20.21
C LEU A 58 3.00 15.69 -21.23
N PRO A 59 3.28 16.84 -21.86
CA PRO A 59 2.38 17.40 -22.88
C PRO A 59 2.16 16.45 -24.06
N ALA A 60 0.96 16.50 -24.63
CA ALA A 60 0.63 15.77 -25.85
C ALA A 60 1.66 16.00 -26.97
N GLY A 61 2.21 14.91 -27.54
CA GLY A 61 3.18 14.95 -28.66
C GLY A 61 4.65 14.97 -28.24
N THR A 62 4.96 14.91 -26.95
CA THR A 62 6.34 14.74 -26.48
C THR A 62 6.75 13.27 -26.61
N ALA A 63 7.70 12.96 -27.51
CA ALA A 63 8.27 11.62 -27.62
C ALA A 63 8.98 11.26 -26.31
N ASP A 64 8.79 10.01 -25.86
CA ASP A 64 9.34 9.46 -24.62
C ASP A 64 10.87 9.51 -24.63
N THR A 65 11.44 10.58 -24.09
CA THR A 65 12.88 10.69 -23.86
C THR A 65 13.17 10.81 -22.38
N ALA A 66 13.16 9.66 -21.70
CA ALA A 66 13.92 9.44 -20.48
C ALA A 66 14.69 8.11 -20.61
N HIS A 67 15.76 8.11 -21.42
CA HIS A 67 16.75 7.04 -21.45
C HIS A 67 17.92 7.36 -20.51
N VAL A 68 18.19 6.50 -19.51
CA VAL A 68 19.48 6.43 -18.77
C VAL A 68 19.66 4.98 -18.23
N PRO A 69 20.90 4.48 -18.04
CA PRO A 69 21.48 3.31 -18.69
C PRO A 69 21.20 1.96 -17.99
N GLU A 70 21.25 0.87 -18.75
CA GLU A 70 21.18 -0.50 -18.25
C GLU A 70 22.41 -0.83 -17.39
N ALA A 71 22.18 -1.15 -16.12
CA ALA A 71 23.20 -1.76 -15.27
C ALA A 71 23.36 -3.22 -15.69
N ARG A 72 24.59 -3.55 -16.04
CA ARG A 72 25.05 -4.84 -16.55
C ARG A 72 24.74 -5.97 -15.57
N SER A 73 24.19 -7.05 -16.11
CA SER A 73 24.20 -8.38 -15.52
C SER A 73 25.65 -8.89 -15.50
N ASP A 74 26.20 -9.11 -14.31
CA ASP A 74 27.28 -10.07 -14.14
C ASP A 74 26.74 -11.14 -13.18
N GLU A 75 26.42 -12.30 -13.76
CA GLU A 75 26.44 -13.56 -13.03
C GLU A 75 27.91 -13.85 -12.70
N ASP A 76 28.24 -14.01 -11.42
CA ASP A 76 29.16 -15.09 -11.09
C ASP A 76 28.99 -15.61 -9.65
N LEU A 77 29.18 -16.92 -9.60
CA LEU A 77 28.88 -17.87 -8.55
C LEU A 77 29.65 -17.59 -7.25
N GLY A 78 28.93 -17.66 -6.13
CA GLY A 78 29.50 -17.87 -4.81
C GLY A 78 28.68 -18.89 -4.04
N GLU A 79 29.02 -20.18 -4.18
CA GLU A 79 28.61 -21.22 -3.24
C GLU A 79 29.13 -20.86 -1.84
N GLY A 80 28.22 -20.75 -0.88
CA GLY A 80 28.61 -20.47 0.50
C GLY A 80 27.44 -20.48 1.46
N GLY A 81 27.27 -21.61 2.16
CA GLY A 81 26.69 -21.62 3.50
C GLY A 81 25.37 -22.38 3.64
N ASP A 82 25.50 -23.64 4.00
CA ASP A 82 24.49 -24.45 4.68
C ASP A 82 24.07 -23.77 6.00
N GLY A 83 23.12 -22.85 5.89
CA GLY A 83 22.43 -22.26 7.03
C GLY A 83 21.10 -22.96 7.20
N ALA A 84 21.04 -23.97 8.06
CA ALA A 84 19.76 -24.50 8.54
C ALA A 84 18.94 -23.34 9.09
N GLY A 85 17.99 -22.82 8.29
CA GLY A 85 17.20 -21.65 8.62
C GLY A 85 16.51 -21.86 9.96
N GLU A 86 16.91 -21.09 10.96
CA GLU A 86 16.40 -21.22 12.32
C GLU A 86 14.89 -20.97 12.30
N ARG A 87 14.12 -22.04 12.55
CA ARG A 87 12.66 -22.03 12.52
C ARG A 87 12.13 -20.90 13.40
N VAL A 88 11.33 -20.01 12.82
CA VAL A 88 10.63 -18.95 13.57
C VAL A 88 9.63 -19.62 14.52
N GLY A 89 9.77 -19.36 15.81
CA GLY A 89 8.89 -19.82 16.87
C GLY A 89 7.98 -18.72 17.41
N ARG A 90 6.93 -19.11 18.14
CA ARG A 90 5.92 -18.18 18.68
C ARG A 90 6.44 -17.07 19.63
N HIS A 91 7.65 -17.23 20.17
CA HIS A 91 8.29 -16.27 21.07
C HIS A 91 9.26 -15.32 20.36
N ASP A 92 9.52 -15.55 19.08
CA ASP A 92 10.34 -14.66 18.27
C ASP A 92 9.66 -13.30 18.05
N PRO A 93 10.46 -12.25 17.75
CA PRO A 93 9.97 -10.97 17.29
C PRO A 93 9.05 -11.07 16.07
N VAL A 94 7.95 -10.32 16.09
CA VAL A 94 6.97 -10.32 15.00
C VAL A 94 7.52 -9.77 13.68
N GLU A 95 8.57 -8.94 13.72
CA GLU A 95 9.25 -8.46 12.51
C GLU A 95 9.83 -9.58 11.63
N ARG A 96 10.11 -10.77 12.20
CA ARG A 96 10.58 -11.93 11.42
C ARG A 96 9.53 -12.47 10.44
N ILE A 97 8.26 -12.10 10.62
CA ILE A 97 7.14 -12.55 9.79
C ILE A 97 6.31 -11.42 9.20
N MET A 98 6.75 -10.17 9.35
CA MET A 98 6.02 -9.02 8.82
C MET A 98 6.17 -8.93 7.30
N ARG A 99 5.22 -8.26 6.66
CA ARG A 99 5.32 -7.85 5.26
C ARG A 99 5.76 -6.41 5.17
N SER A 100 6.68 -6.16 4.24
CA SER A 100 7.22 -4.84 3.89
C SER A 100 7.57 -4.83 2.40
N PRO A 101 7.41 -3.69 1.67
CA PRO A 101 6.86 -2.42 2.15
C PRO A 101 5.35 -2.51 2.45
N VAL A 102 4.87 -1.67 3.36
CA VAL A 102 3.44 -1.62 3.68
C VAL A 102 2.70 -0.90 2.57
N ARG A 103 1.60 -1.48 2.09
CA ARG A 103 0.72 -0.83 1.13
C ARG A 103 -0.10 0.24 1.82
N THR A 104 -0.14 1.41 1.22
CA THR A 104 -0.79 2.60 1.78
C THR A 104 -1.81 3.19 0.83
N VAL A 105 -2.80 3.87 1.39
CA VAL A 105 -3.79 4.67 0.66
C VAL A 105 -3.90 6.05 1.30
N ASP A 106 -4.18 7.08 0.52
CA ASP A 106 -4.37 8.42 1.07
C ASP A 106 -5.70 8.52 1.82
N ALA A 107 -5.71 9.29 2.90
CA ALA A 107 -6.86 9.58 3.73
C ALA A 107 -8.05 10.15 2.93
N ALA A 108 -7.78 10.88 1.85
CA ALA A 108 -8.78 11.48 0.97
C ALA A 108 -9.16 10.58 -0.22
N SER A 109 -8.54 9.42 -0.40
CA SER A 109 -8.97 8.47 -1.44
C SER A 109 -10.31 7.84 -1.08
N CYS A 110 -11.16 7.66 -2.08
CA CYS A 110 -12.44 6.98 -1.91
C CYS A 110 -12.27 5.48 -1.64
N LEU A 111 -13.33 4.81 -1.21
CA LEU A 111 -13.31 3.37 -0.95
C LEU A 111 -13.12 2.53 -2.20
N ARG A 112 -13.53 3.00 -3.39
CA ARG A 112 -13.24 2.30 -4.65
C ARG A 112 -11.75 2.16 -4.88
N THR A 113 -11.00 3.27 -4.79
CA THR A 113 -9.54 3.26 -4.92
C THR A 113 -8.90 2.36 -3.86
N ALA A 114 -9.39 2.39 -2.62
CA ALA A 114 -8.90 1.51 -1.57
C ALA A 114 -9.17 0.02 -1.90
N ALA A 115 -10.35 -0.31 -2.43
CA ALA A 115 -10.70 -1.68 -2.84
C ALA A 115 -9.84 -2.18 -4.00
N GLU A 116 -9.59 -1.33 -5.00
CA GLU A 116 -8.71 -1.63 -6.13
C GLU A 116 -7.29 -1.90 -5.64
N LEU A 117 -6.74 -1.06 -4.77
CA LEU A 117 -5.41 -1.28 -4.18
C LEU A 117 -5.31 -2.57 -3.37
N LEU A 118 -6.36 -2.93 -2.60
CA LEU A 118 -6.40 -4.20 -1.88
C LEU A 118 -6.34 -5.39 -2.86
N ALA A 119 -7.13 -5.33 -3.93
CA ALA A 119 -7.20 -6.39 -4.94
C ALA A 119 -5.93 -6.52 -5.76
N GLU A 120 -5.38 -5.40 -6.25
CA GLU A 120 -4.16 -5.35 -7.06
C GLU A 120 -2.94 -5.87 -6.30
N ALA A 121 -2.84 -5.52 -5.01
CA ALA A 121 -1.71 -5.93 -4.19
C ALA A 121 -1.90 -7.31 -3.52
N ASP A 122 -3.05 -7.96 -3.69
CA ASP A 122 -3.46 -9.19 -2.99
C ASP A 122 -3.24 -9.10 -1.46
N VAL A 123 -3.68 -7.98 -0.87
CA VAL A 123 -3.57 -7.71 0.57
C VAL A 123 -4.94 -7.43 1.19
N GLY A 124 -5.13 -7.83 2.45
CA GLY A 124 -6.39 -7.65 3.16
C GLY A 124 -6.50 -6.35 3.97
N ALA A 125 -5.48 -5.49 3.94
CA ALA A 125 -5.46 -4.21 4.62
C ALA A 125 -4.44 -3.24 4.02
N LEU A 126 -4.76 -1.95 4.09
CA LEU A 126 -3.92 -0.82 3.73
C LEU A 126 -3.68 0.05 4.96
N VAL A 127 -2.50 0.66 5.04
CA VAL A 127 -2.25 1.76 5.97
C VAL A 127 -2.77 3.05 5.36
N VAL A 128 -3.68 3.70 6.07
CA VAL A 128 -4.19 5.01 5.64
C VAL A 128 -3.23 6.08 6.10
N SER A 129 -2.81 6.93 5.18
CA SER A 129 -1.86 8.01 5.42
C SER A 129 -2.50 9.36 5.11
N ARG A 130 -2.19 10.38 5.90
CA ARG A 130 -2.55 11.77 5.62
C ARG A 130 -1.26 12.57 5.51
N ASN A 131 -0.98 13.15 4.34
CA ASN A 131 0.27 13.87 4.08
C ASN A 131 1.53 13.04 4.42
N GLY A 132 1.52 11.76 4.04
CA GLY A 132 2.61 10.82 4.32
C GLY A 132 2.70 10.34 5.78
N VAL A 133 1.83 10.82 6.67
CA VAL A 133 1.77 10.37 8.07
C VAL A 133 0.72 9.27 8.22
N PRO A 134 1.08 8.07 8.68
CA PRO A 134 0.12 7.00 8.96
C PRO A 134 -0.89 7.43 10.04
N VAL A 135 -2.18 7.38 9.70
CA VAL A 135 -3.29 7.76 10.59
C VAL A 135 -4.16 6.57 11.01
N GLY A 136 -4.09 5.43 10.29
CA GLY A 136 -4.84 4.25 10.66
C GLY A 136 -4.67 3.08 9.69
N ILE A 137 -5.55 2.10 9.82
CA ILE A 137 -5.69 0.99 8.87
C ILE A 137 -7.10 0.99 8.29
N LEU A 138 -7.19 0.68 7.00
CA LEU A 138 -8.41 0.33 6.30
C LEU A 138 -8.29 -1.12 5.81
N SER A 139 -9.25 -1.96 6.18
CA SER A 139 -9.31 -3.37 5.77
C SER A 139 -10.51 -3.65 4.86
N GLU A 140 -10.50 -4.80 4.20
CA GLU A 140 -11.66 -5.30 3.43
C GLU A 140 -12.97 -5.23 4.23
N ARG A 141 -12.90 -5.50 5.54
CA ARG A 141 -14.07 -5.49 6.43
C ARG A 141 -14.64 -4.09 6.59
N ASP A 142 -13.78 -3.09 6.60
CA ASP A 142 -14.19 -1.69 6.79
C ASP A 142 -14.93 -1.22 5.54
N ILE A 143 -14.44 -1.57 4.34
CA ILE A 143 -15.15 -1.34 3.07
C ILE A 143 -16.51 -2.03 3.08
N VAL A 144 -16.57 -3.33 3.42
CA VAL A 144 -17.85 -4.07 3.48
C VAL A 144 -18.84 -3.43 4.45
N ARG A 145 -18.36 -2.93 5.60
CA ARG A 145 -19.21 -2.25 6.59
C ARG A 145 -19.73 -0.90 6.10
N ALA A 146 -18.90 -0.11 5.44
CA ALA A 146 -19.32 1.17 4.87
C ALA A 146 -20.40 0.96 3.81
N LEU A 147 -20.20 0.01 2.89
CA LEU A 147 -21.18 -0.33 1.86
C LEU A 147 -22.49 -0.87 2.47
N ALA A 148 -22.40 -1.75 3.47
CA ALA A 148 -23.58 -2.25 4.18
C ALA A 148 -24.34 -1.15 4.93
N GLY A 149 -23.66 -0.06 5.30
CA GLY A 149 -24.25 1.14 5.89
C GLY A 149 -24.88 2.11 4.86
N GLY A 150 -24.85 1.78 3.57
CA GLY A 150 -25.35 2.62 2.48
C GLY A 150 -24.36 3.68 2.00
N GLY A 151 -23.09 3.59 2.39
CA GLY A 151 -22.04 4.45 1.86
C GLY A 151 -21.78 4.19 0.38
N ASP A 152 -21.65 5.26 -0.41
CA ASP A 152 -21.22 5.17 -1.80
C ASP A 152 -19.69 4.99 -1.84
N PRO A 153 -19.15 3.94 -2.51
CA PRO A 153 -17.71 3.72 -2.59
C PRO A 153 -16.94 4.83 -3.28
N ASP A 154 -17.60 5.66 -4.09
CA ASP A 154 -16.99 6.77 -4.82
C ASP A 154 -16.99 8.08 -4.02
N GLU A 155 -17.90 8.23 -3.05
CA GLU A 155 -18.02 9.46 -2.24
C GLU A 155 -17.39 9.32 -0.84
N VAL A 156 -17.38 8.12 -0.27
CA VAL A 156 -16.88 7.91 1.09
C VAL A 156 -15.35 7.87 1.10
N TRP A 157 -14.74 8.71 1.94
CA TRP A 157 -13.28 8.78 2.08
C TRP A 157 -12.74 7.69 3.00
N SER A 158 -11.54 7.22 2.69
CA SER A 158 -10.82 6.21 3.49
C SER A 158 -10.71 6.61 4.96
N ALA A 159 -10.47 7.89 5.25
CA ALA A 159 -10.35 8.41 6.62
C ALA A 159 -11.67 8.43 7.42
N ASP A 160 -12.83 8.33 6.76
CA ASP A 160 -14.12 8.32 7.44
C ASP A 160 -14.51 6.91 7.91
N VAL A 161 -13.81 5.89 7.39
CA VAL A 161 -14.10 4.47 7.66
C VAL A 161 -13.02 3.81 8.51
N ILE A 162 -11.84 4.42 8.64
CA ILE A 162 -10.82 3.91 9.57
C ILE A 162 -11.39 3.84 10.99
N GLY A 163 -11.28 2.69 11.62
CA GLY A 163 -11.65 2.53 13.02
C GLY A 163 -10.78 3.42 13.92
N VAL A 164 -11.40 4.17 14.83
CA VAL A 164 -10.73 5.07 15.78
C VAL A 164 -9.69 4.39 16.69
N ASP A 165 -9.75 3.05 16.80
CA ASP A 165 -8.85 2.26 17.64
C ASP A 165 -7.96 1.32 16.81
N THR A 166 -7.13 1.88 15.92
CA THR A 166 -6.10 1.09 15.25
C THR A 166 -5.17 0.48 16.30
N VAL A 167 -5.11 -0.85 16.35
CA VAL A 167 -4.22 -1.60 17.24
C VAL A 167 -2.84 -1.63 16.61
N TRP A 168 -1.82 -1.18 17.32
CA TRP A 168 -0.41 -1.21 16.88
C TRP A 168 0.39 -2.22 17.68
N ALA A 169 1.43 -2.78 17.07
CA ALA A 169 2.45 -3.55 17.78
C ALA A 169 3.85 -3.01 17.50
N SER A 170 4.81 -3.33 18.36
CA SER A 170 6.23 -3.07 18.10
C SER A 170 6.82 -4.21 17.25
N PRO A 171 7.80 -3.92 16.36
CA PRO A 171 8.52 -4.96 15.61
C PRO A 171 9.15 -6.04 16.50
N SER A 172 9.54 -5.65 17.73
CA SER A 172 10.14 -6.54 18.71
C SER A 172 9.13 -7.26 19.63
N ASP A 173 7.82 -7.00 19.50
CA ASP A 173 6.82 -7.71 20.30
C ASP A 173 6.75 -9.19 19.84
N PRO A 174 6.60 -10.17 20.76
CA PRO A 174 6.52 -11.58 20.39
C PRO A 174 5.30 -11.91 19.51
N ILE A 175 5.46 -12.83 18.56
CA ILE A 175 4.40 -13.30 17.66
C ILE A 175 3.14 -13.74 18.43
N LEU A 176 3.32 -14.49 19.53
CA LEU A 176 2.20 -14.92 20.38
C LEU A 176 1.45 -13.75 21.04
N GLN A 177 2.16 -12.68 21.40
CA GLN A 177 1.54 -11.47 21.96
C GLN A 177 0.69 -10.77 20.89
N VAL A 178 1.21 -10.64 19.67
CA VAL A 178 0.47 -10.04 18.54
C VAL A 178 -0.75 -10.88 18.17
N ALA A 179 -0.66 -12.21 18.20
CA ALA A 179 -1.82 -13.10 18.06
C ALA A 179 -2.89 -12.82 19.13
N GLY A 180 -2.46 -12.58 20.37
CA GLY A 180 -3.33 -12.18 21.47
C GLY A 180 -4.03 -10.84 21.24
N LEU A 181 -3.33 -9.86 20.67
CA LEU A 181 -3.89 -8.55 20.28
C LEU A 181 -4.95 -8.72 19.18
N MET A 182 -4.63 -9.47 18.12
CA MET A 182 -5.57 -9.77 17.03
C MET A 182 -6.87 -10.39 17.55
N ARG A 183 -6.76 -11.40 18.43
CA ARG A 183 -7.91 -12.07 19.04
C ARG A 183 -8.73 -11.13 19.93
N ARG A 184 -8.08 -10.33 20.78
CA ARG A 184 -8.76 -9.44 21.74
C ARG A 184 -9.52 -8.32 21.06
N HIS A 185 -8.95 -7.75 20.01
CA HIS A 185 -9.51 -6.59 19.30
C HIS A 185 -10.28 -6.99 18.03
N TYR A 186 -10.42 -8.29 17.76
CA TYR A 186 -11.10 -8.83 16.57
C TYR A 186 -10.53 -8.30 15.24
N VAL A 187 -9.23 -7.99 15.21
CA VAL A 187 -8.52 -7.49 14.02
C VAL A 187 -7.71 -8.61 13.38
N ARG A 188 -7.58 -8.57 12.05
CA ARG A 188 -6.80 -9.56 11.27
C ARG A 188 -5.43 -9.04 10.84
N HIS A 189 -5.22 -7.73 10.90
CA HIS A 189 -3.99 -7.09 10.48
C HIS A 189 -3.54 -6.14 11.58
N VAL A 190 -2.25 -6.17 11.89
CA VAL A 190 -1.64 -5.29 12.89
C VAL A 190 -0.44 -4.60 12.23
N PRO A 191 -0.44 -3.25 12.11
CA PRO A 191 0.70 -2.50 11.66
C PRO A 191 1.76 -2.44 12.77
N LEU A 192 3.02 -2.52 12.35
CA LEU A 192 4.17 -2.50 13.23
C LEU A 192 4.78 -1.10 13.24
N ARG A 193 4.82 -0.49 14.43
CA ARG A 193 5.35 0.86 14.62
C ARG A 193 6.60 0.86 15.49
N THR A 194 7.62 1.56 15.05
CA THR A 194 8.81 1.80 15.88
C THR A 194 8.45 2.62 17.12
N ARG A 195 9.22 2.41 18.20
CA ARG A 195 9.12 3.24 19.41
C ARG A 195 9.95 4.53 19.31
N THR A 196 10.65 4.74 18.19
CA THR A 196 11.43 5.97 17.91
C THR A 196 10.52 7.18 17.68
N ARG A 197 11.09 8.38 17.75
CA ARG A 197 10.41 9.62 17.33
C ARG A 197 11.12 10.24 16.12
N PRO A 198 10.41 10.52 15.01
CA PRO A 198 8.99 10.22 14.78
C PRO A 198 8.76 8.71 14.67
N ALA A 199 7.55 8.28 15.03
CA ALA A 199 7.19 6.87 14.97
C ALA A 199 6.92 6.50 13.52
N THR A 200 7.56 5.44 13.05
CA THR A 200 7.49 4.98 11.67
C THR A 200 6.80 3.63 11.60
N VAL A 201 5.97 3.44 10.57
CA VAL A 201 5.39 2.14 10.27
C VAL A 201 6.39 1.38 9.40
N VAL A 202 6.86 0.25 9.90
CA VAL A 202 7.94 -0.53 9.27
C VAL A 202 7.46 -1.83 8.63
N GLY A 203 6.24 -2.24 8.96
CA GLY A 203 5.66 -3.46 8.42
C GLY A 203 4.20 -3.62 8.84
N ILE A 204 3.57 -4.65 8.30
CA ILE A 204 2.24 -5.12 8.72
C ILE A 204 2.28 -6.63 8.83
N VAL A 205 1.57 -7.18 9.81
CA VAL A 205 1.43 -8.63 9.97
C VAL A 205 -0.04 -9.01 9.94
N SER A 206 -0.36 -10.08 9.22
CA SER A 206 -1.71 -10.63 9.14
C SER A 206 -1.89 -11.83 10.07
N ALA A 207 -3.15 -12.15 10.38
CA ALA A 207 -3.50 -13.38 11.08
C ALA A 207 -3.02 -14.63 10.32
N ARG A 208 -2.89 -14.55 8.99
CA ARG A 208 -2.35 -15.64 8.15
C ARG A 208 -0.86 -15.85 8.43
N ASP A 209 -0.07 -14.78 8.48
CA ASP A 209 1.37 -14.85 8.78
C ASP A 209 1.59 -15.43 10.19
N VAL A 210 0.81 -14.97 11.17
CA VAL A 210 0.85 -15.50 12.55
C VAL A 210 0.44 -16.97 12.60
N LEU A 211 -0.62 -17.36 11.89
CA LEU A 211 -1.12 -18.73 11.88
C LEU A 211 -0.10 -19.71 11.30
N ALA A 212 0.62 -19.32 10.25
CA ALA A 212 1.68 -20.15 9.66
C ALA A 212 2.71 -20.57 10.72
N VAL A 213 3.19 -19.62 11.55
CA VAL A 213 4.12 -19.93 12.64
C VAL A 213 3.48 -20.79 13.72
N LEU A 214 2.27 -20.44 14.17
CA LEU A 214 1.64 -21.14 15.29
C LEU A 214 1.18 -22.56 14.94
N TYR A 215 0.91 -22.84 13.67
CA TYR A 215 0.54 -24.15 13.18
C TYR A 215 1.77 -25.05 12.97
N ASP A 216 2.85 -24.51 12.40
CA ASP A 216 4.10 -25.23 12.13
C ASP A 216 4.96 -25.46 13.38
N SER A 217 4.57 -24.88 14.52
CA SER A 217 5.19 -25.07 15.84
C SER A 217 4.64 -26.29 16.61
N ARG A 218 3.90 -27.19 15.96
CA ARG A 218 3.37 -28.44 16.53
C ARG A 218 4.23 -29.65 16.24
#